data_AF-A0A1Y3N3J4-F1
#
_entry.id   AF-A0A1Y3N3J4-F1
#
_cell.length_a   1.000
_cell.length_b   1.000
_cell.length_c   1.000
_cell.angle_alpha   90.00
_cell.angle_beta   90.00
_cell.angle_gamma   90.00
#
_symmetry.space_group_name_H-M   'P 1'
#
loop_
_entity.id
_entity.type
_entity.pdbx_description
1 polymer ?
#
loop_
_entity_poly.entity_id
_entity_poly.type
_entity_poly.pdbx_seq_one_letter_code
_entity_poly.pdbx_strand_id
1 'polypeptide(L)'
;MLFDNSSTGSELFFNFTENYYSGIQTMNGATINVFNNMTFYSEKPATIDLLELQPYSWFINFNIGTGLSEKIFIRFKNIIFKNFPNRQYLLYIFYMTTLTDNYQVIFENCSFYNNGDVLINSYSCTVATQEEPQYIFNNCHFEYDK
;
A
#
# COMPACT_ATOMS: atom_id res chain seq x y z
N MET A 1 -4.51 17.15 9.21
CA MET A 1 -4.56 16.50 7.89
C MET A 1 -5.05 17.54 6.91
N LEU A 2 -4.17 18.06 6.04
CA LEU A 2 -4.52 19.03 5.00
C LEU A 2 -4.56 18.26 3.69
N PHE A 3 -5.73 18.14 3.05
CA PHE A 3 -5.85 17.63 1.69
C PHE A 3 -6.72 18.59 0.87
N ASP A 4 -6.16 19.05 -0.24
CA ASP A 4 -6.85 19.76 -1.30
C ASP A 4 -7.06 18.76 -2.46
N ASN A 5 -8.32 18.50 -2.80
CA ASN A 5 -8.76 17.49 -3.76
C ASN A 5 -8.83 18.02 -5.20
N SER A 6 -8.25 19.18 -5.50
CA SER A 6 -8.59 19.94 -6.72
C SER A 6 -7.64 19.81 -7.91
N SER A 7 -6.50 19.12 -7.81
CA SER A 7 -5.56 19.00 -8.93
C SER A 7 -5.65 17.66 -9.66
N THR A 8 -6.28 17.67 -10.83
CA THR A 8 -6.13 16.64 -11.86
C THR A 8 -4.70 16.66 -12.39
N GLY A 9 -4.03 15.50 -12.43
CA GLY A 9 -2.67 15.36 -12.96
C GLY A 9 -1.53 15.64 -11.96
N SER A 10 -1.84 15.97 -10.69
CA SER A 10 -0.82 16.07 -9.64
C SER A 10 -0.65 14.71 -8.94
N GLU A 11 0.58 14.23 -8.86
CA GLU A 11 0.93 13.11 -7.98
C GLU A 11 0.83 13.52 -6.51
N LEU A 12 0.14 12.71 -5.70
CA LEU A 12 0.12 12.88 -4.25
C LEU A 12 1.40 12.31 -3.64
N PHE A 13 2.15 13.13 -2.92
CA PHE A 13 3.42 12.73 -2.34
C PHE A 13 3.36 12.73 -0.80
N PHE A 14 3.57 11.56 -0.21
CA PHE A 14 3.61 11.33 1.23
C PHE A 14 5.07 11.15 1.63
N ASN A 15 5.67 12.18 2.22
CA ASN A 15 7.05 12.16 2.67
C ASN A 15 7.13 11.77 4.16
N PHE A 16 7.73 10.63 4.44
CA PHE A 16 8.02 10.16 5.79
C PHE A 16 9.36 10.75 6.25
N THR A 17 9.29 11.70 7.17
CA THR A 17 10.45 12.45 7.68
C THR A 17 11.13 11.79 8.88
N GLU A 18 10.44 10.91 9.57
CA GLU A 18 10.97 10.12 10.70
C GLU A 18 11.41 8.75 10.20
N ASN A 19 12.28 8.08 10.97
CA ASN A 19 12.78 6.76 10.62
C ASN A 19 11.91 5.61 11.16
N TYR A 20 10.90 5.92 11.98
CA TYR A 20 10.08 4.93 12.64
C TYR A 20 8.66 5.45 12.90
N TYR A 21 7.67 4.68 12.49
CA TYR A 21 6.25 4.94 12.65
C TYR A 21 5.58 3.70 13.21
N SER A 22 4.91 3.86 14.34
CA SER A 22 4.09 2.81 14.97
C SER A 22 2.87 3.45 15.63
N GLY A 23 1.87 2.64 15.94
CA GLY A 23 0.76 3.06 16.77
C GLY A 23 -0.52 2.31 16.47
N ILE A 24 -1.44 2.40 17.43
CA ILE A 24 -2.79 1.89 17.29
C ILE A 24 -3.52 2.68 16.19
N GLN A 25 -3.96 1.98 15.13
CA GLN A 25 -4.95 2.55 14.23
C GLN A 25 -6.29 2.65 14.95
N THR A 26 -6.72 3.88 15.24
CA THR A 26 -8.02 4.15 15.86
C THR A 26 -9.18 4.09 14.88
N MET A 27 -8.89 4.15 13.58
CA MET A 27 -9.85 3.97 12.51
C MET A 27 -9.81 2.53 12.03
N ASN A 28 -10.96 1.84 12.06
CA ASN A 28 -11.12 0.57 11.37
C ASN A 28 -10.87 0.79 9.89
N GLY A 29 -9.75 0.28 9.38
CA GLY A 29 -9.49 0.20 7.96
C GLY A 29 -9.38 1.55 7.24
N ALA A 30 -8.28 2.28 7.48
CA ALA A 30 -7.97 3.52 6.77
C ALA A 30 -8.12 3.32 5.25
N THR A 31 -9.00 4.10 4.62
CA THR A 31 -9.30 4.00 3.18
C THR A 31 -8.94 5.30 2.48
N ILE A 32 -8.20 5.20 1.38
CA ILE A 32 -7.88 6.32 0.50
C ILE A 32 -8.51 6.08 -0.86
N ASN A 33 -9.31 7.05 -1.32
CA ASN A 33 -9.81 7.04 -2.70
C ASN A 33 -8.69 7.53 -3.63
N VAL A 34 -8.35 6.71 -4.62
CA VAL A 34 -7.21 6.95 -5.51
C VAL A 34 -7.74 7.45 -6.86
N PHE A 35 -7.48 8.73 -7.12
CA PHE A 35 -7.85 9.39 -8.38
C PHE A 35 -6.64 9.85 -9.20
N ASN A 36 -5.46 9.90 -8.58
CA ASN A 36 -4.20 10.32 -9.18
C ASN A 36 -3.08 9.37 -8.72
N ASN A 37 -1.90 9.50 -9.33
CA ASN A 37 -0.69 8.82 -8.86
C ASN A 37 -0.40 9.18 -7.39
N MET A 38 0.15 8.22 -6.66
CA MET A 38 0.54 8.38 -5.26
C MET A 38 1.95 7.85 -5.06
N THR A 39 2.78 8.58 -4.33
CA THR A 39 4.09 8.10 -3.88
C THR A 39 4.23 8.27 -2.37
N PHE A 40 4.52 7.17 -1.69
CA PHE A 40 4.93 7.07 -0.29
C PHE A 40 6.45 6.92 -0.25
N TYR A 41 7.16 7.89 0.31
CA TYR A 41 8.61 7.99 0.16
C TYR A 41 9.27 8.40 1.47
N SER A 42 10.49 7.90 1.67
CA SER A 42 11.44 8.49 2.62
C SER A 42 12.83 8.58 1.99
N GLU A 43 13.58 9.63 2.35
CA GLU A 43 14.96 9.83 1.89
C GLU A 43 15.92 8.79 2.47
N LYS A 44 15.66 8.38 3.71
CA LYS A 44 16.35 7.28 4.40
C LYS A 44 15.33 6.19 4.71
N PRO A 45 15.74 4.92 4.89
CA PRO A 45 14.78 3.87 5.21
C PRO A 45 13.90 4.23 6.41
N ALA A 46 12.59 4.29 6.20
CA ALA A 46 11.60 4.55 7.24
C ALA A 46 10.86 3.26 7.59
N THR A 47 10.76 2.95 8.88
CA THR A 47 10.07 1.76 9.37
C THR A 47 8.61 2.08 9.66
N ILE A 48 7.70 1.29 9.11
CA ILE A 48 6.29 1.23 9.48
C ILE A 48 6.09 -0.08 10.22
N ASP A 49 5.99 0.00 11.55
CA ASP A 49 5.72 -1.14 12.42
C ASP A 49 4.21 -1.30 12.62
N LEU A 50 3.69 -2.45 12.18
CA LEU A 50 2.28 -2.79 12.17
C LEU A 50 1.86 -3.65 13.37
N LEU A 51 2.73 -3.85 14.37
CA LEU A 51 2.48 -4.71 15.52
C LEU A 51 1.21 -4.30 16.31
N GLU A 52 0.96 -3.00 16.42
CA GLU A 52 -0.19 -2.44 17.13
C GLU A 52 -1.45 -2.31 16.25
N LEU A 53 -1.42 -2.86 15.02
CA LEU A 53 -2.58 -2.84 14.15
C LEU A 53 -3.75 -3.61 14.80
N GLN A 54 -4.93 -2.99 14.79
CA GLN A 54 -6.11 -3.59 15.38
C GLN A 54 -6.45 -4.92 14.70
N PRO A 55 -6.85 -5.97 15.46
CA PRO A 55 -7.39 -7.19 14.87
C PRO A 55 -8.50 -6.89 13.87
N TYR A 56 -8.54 -7.67 12.78
CA TYR A 56 -9.50 -7.54 11.68
C TYR A 56 -9.40 -6.21 10.90
N SER A 57 -8.25 -5.55 10.91
CA SER A 57 -7.95 -4.36 10.10
C SER A 57 -6.86 -4.63 9.05
N TRP A 58 -6.75 -3.73 8.09
CA TRP A 58 -5.63 -3.60 7.16
C TRP A 58 -4.83 -2.33 7.50
N PHE A 59 -3.59 -2.23 7.02
CA PHE A 59 -2.83 -0.98 7.18
C PHE A 59 -3.46 0.15 6.37
N ILE A 60 -3.75 -0.12 5.10
CA ILE A 60 -4.38 0.84 4.20
C ILE A 60 -5.21 0.13 3.14
N ASN A 61 -6.40 0.67 2.85
CA ASN A 61 -7.25 0.30 1.74
C ASN A 61 -7.13 1.36 0.63
N PHE A 62 -6.70 0.95 -0.55
CA PHE A 62 -6.73 1.78 -1.75
C PHE A 62 -8.03 1.51 -2.52
N ASN A 63 -8.93 2.48 -2.51
CA ASN A 63 -10.16 2.44 -3.28
C ASN A 63 -9.95 3.07 -4.66
N ILE A 64 -9.83 2.24 -5.68
CA ILE A 64 -9.58 2.63 -7.08
C ILE A 64 -10.90 2.48 -7.85
N GLY A 65 -11.54 3.63 -8.12
CA GLY A 65 -12.84 3.71 -8.78
C GLY A 65 -12.79 3.49 -10.30
N THR A 66 -13.96 3.62 -10.93
CA THR A 66 -14.10 3.60 -12.40
C THR A 66 -13.87 4.97 -13.02
N GLY A 67 -13.74 5.05 -14.34
CA GLY A 67 -13.64 6.32 -15.08
C GLY A 67 -12.25 6.95 -15.13
N LEU A 68 -11.22 6.20 -14.72
CA LEU A 68 -9.82 6.61 -14.86
C LEU A 68 -9.40 6.54 -16.34
N SER A 69 -9.09 7.69 -16.93
CA SER A 69 -8.58 7.78 -18.31
C SER A 69 -7.09 7.43 -18.43
N GLU A 70 -6.35 7.58 -17.35
CA GLU A 70 -4.91 7.31 -17.27
C GLU A 70 -4.63 6.20 -16.27
N LYS A 71 -3.52 5.49 -16.48
CA LYS A 71 -3.07 4.44 -15.56
C LYS A 71 -2.59 5.06 -14.26
N ILE A 72 -3.10 4.54 -13.15
CA ILE A 72 -2.74 5.01 -11.80
C ILE A 72 -1.56 4.22 -11.25
N PHE A 73 -0.60 4.94 -10.69
CA PHE A 73 0.55 4.35 -10.04
C PHE A 73 0.56 4.68 -8.54
N ILE A 74 0.64 3.66 -7.70
CA ILE A 74 0.81 3.76 -6.25
C ILE A 74 2.19 3.24 -5.92
N ARG A 75 3.09 4.11 -5.43
CA ARG A 75 4.50 3.78 -5.23
C ARG A 75 4.86 3.84 -3.75
N PHE A 76 5.66 2.89 -3.30
CA PHE A 76 6.35 2.91 -2.01
C PHE A 76 7.86 2.89 -2.28
N LYS A 77 8.60 3.82 -1.69
CA LYS A 77 10.03 4.00 -1.91
C LYS A 77 10.79 4.11 -0.60
N ASN A 78 11.79 3.25 -0.40
CA ASN A 78 12.62 3.19 0.81
C ASN A 78 11.81 2.99 2.11
N ILE A 79 10.79 2.14 2.08
CA ILE A 79 9.93 1.87 3.24
C ILE A 79 10.16 0.44 3.73
N ILE A 80 10.31 0.28 5.05
CA ILE A 80 10.41 -1.00 5.73
C ILE A 80 9.08 -1.29 6.42
N PHE A 81 8.38 -2.35 6.03
CA PHE A 81 7.16 -2.83 6.68
C PHE A 81 7.51 -3.97 7.63
N LYS A 82 7.14 -3.85 8.91
CA LYS A 82 7.43 -4.89 9.92
C LYS A 82 6.21 -5.32 10.72
N ASN A 83 6.28 -6.56 11.21
CA ASN A 83 5.45 -7.10 12.30
C ASN A 83 3.95 -7.07 12.00
N PHE A 84 3.55 -7.33 10.77
CA PHE A 84 2.13 -7.46 10.47
C PHE A 84 1.53 -8.66 11.26
N PRO A 85 0.55 -8.42 12.14
CA PRO A 85 0.05 -9.47 13.02
C PRO A 85 -0.64 -10.57 12.21
N ASN A 86 -0.05 -11.77 12.20
CA ASN A 86 -0.68 -12.94 11.60
C ASN A 86 -1.75 -13.49 12.56
N ARG A 87 -3.01 -13.06 12.38
CA ARG A 87 -4.17 -13.65 13.08
C ARG A 87 -4.92 -14.54 12.10
N GLN A 88 -5.55 -15.62 12.57
CA GLN A 88 -6.28 -16.62 11.75
C GLN A 88 -7.29 -16.07 10.74
N TYR A 89 -7.69 -14.79 10.86
CA TYR A 89 -8.64 -14.11 9.97
C TYR A 89 -8.10 -12.81 9.37
N LEU A 90 -6.83 -12.47 9.64
CA LEU A 90 -6.16 -11.33 9.02
C LEU A 90 -5.54 -11.80 7.72
N LEU A 91 -6.04 -11.24 6.62
CA LEU A 91 -5.67 -11.73 5.31
C LEU A 91 -4.68 -10.83 4.57
N TYR A 92 -4.54 -9.51 4.86
CA TYR A 92 -3.77 -8.62 3.97
C TYR A 92 -3.21 -7.37 4.68
N ILE A 93 -1.95 -6.99 4.40
CA ILE A 93 -1.38 -5.68 4.81
C ILE A 93 -2.04 -4.55 4.04
N PHE A 94 -1.98 -4.66 2.71
CA PHE A 94 -2.57 -3.72 1.78
C PHE A 94 -3.91 -4.29 1.29
N TYR A 95 -4.97 -3.54 1.53
CA TYR A 95 -6.27 -3.82 0.96
C TYR A 95 -6.48 -2.94 -0.27
N MET A 96 -7.15 -3.48 -1.27
CA MET A 96 -7.35 -2.94 -2.60
C MET A 96 -8.82 -3.15 -2.90
N THR A 97 -9.57 -2.06 -3.06
CA THR A 97 -10.95 -2.07 -3.52
C THR A 97 -10.94 -1.53 -4.94
N THR A 98 -10.84 -2.42 -5.92
CA THR A 98 -10.59 -2.03 -7.32
C THR A 98 -11.80 -2.33 -8.20
N LEU A 99 -12.25 -1.32 -8.97
CA LEU A 99 -13.31 -1.44 -9.96
C LEU A 99 -12.77 -1.37 -11.41
N THR A 100 -11.45 -1.37 -11.56
CA THR A 100 -10.72 -1.35 -12.82
C THR A 100 -9.36 -2.03 -12.61
N ASP A 101 -8.76 -2.52 -13.68
CA ASP A 101 -7.40 -3.05 -13.73
C ASP A 101 -6.36 -2.02 -14.19
N ASN A 102 -6.76 -0.78 -14.48
CA ASN A 102 -5.88 0.30 -14.97
C ASN A 102 -5.04 0.94 -13.84
N TYR A 103 -4.33 0.13 -13.07
CA TYR A 103 -3.48 0.57 -11.97
C TYR A 103 -2.21 -0.29 -11.84
N GLN A 104 -1.23 0.23 -11.11
CA GLN A 104 -0.03 -0.47 -10.70
C GLN A 104 0.40 -0.05 -9.30
N VAL A 105 0.74 -1.02 -8.46
CA VAL A 105 1.37 -0.83 -7.16
C VAL A 105 2.84 -1.24 -7.26
N ILE A 106 3.74 -0.33 -6.91
CA ILE A 106 5.19 -0.47 -7.11
C ILE A 106 5.89 -0.28 -5.77
N PHE A 107 6.72 -1.24 -5.39
CA PHE A 107 7.60 -1.17 -4.23
C PHE A 107 9.04 -1.06 -4.72
N GLU A 108 9.75 0.01 -4.34
CA GLU A 108 11.13 0.29 -4.74
C GLU A 108 12.01 0.40 -3.49
N ASN A 109 13.05 -0.44 -3.39
CA ASN A 109 13.94 -0.48 -2.22
C ASN A 109 13.18 -0.69 -0.90
N CYS A 110 12.10 -1.45 -0.91
CA CYS A 110 11.32 -1.76 0.28
C CYS A 110 11.84 -3.00 0.99
N SER A 111 11.51 -3.15 2.27
CA SER A 111 11.79 -4.38 3.00
C SER A 111 10.59 -4.82 3.81
N PHE A 112 10.38 -6.13 3.89
CA PHE A 112 9.22 -6.76 4.50
C PHE A 112 9.72 -7.77 5.54
N TYR A 113 9.55 -7.48 6.83
CA TYR A 113 10.03 -8.34 7.92
C TYR A 113 8.89 -8.82 8.80
N ASN A 114 8.84 -10.11 9.11
CA ASN A 114 7.80 -10.69 9.99
C ASN A 114 6.39 -10.29 9.53
N ASN A 115 6.23 -10.14 8.23
CA ASN A 115 4.95 -9.90 7.61
C ASN A 115 4.30 -11.27 7.44
N GLY A 116 3.08 -11.44 7.96
CA GLY A 116 2.33 -12.70 7.86
C GLY A 116 2.14 -13.19 6.43
N ASP A 117 1.38 -14.27 6.26
CA ASP A 117 1.37 -15.07 5.02
C ASP A 117 0.94 -14.34 3.74
N VAL A 118 0.34 -13.15 3.84
CA VAL A 118 -0.20 -12.44 2.68
C VAL A 118 -0.05 -10.91 2.80
N LEU A 119 0.58 -10.32 1.79
CA LEU A 119 0.89 -8.88 1.72
C LEU A 119 -0.25 -8.03 1.14
N ILE A 120 -0.92 -8.48 0.08
CA ILE A 120 -1.90 -7.68 -0.67
C ILE A 120 -3.14 -8.52 -0.99
N ASN A 121 -4.33 -7.93 -0.92
CA ASN A 121 -5.59 -8.62 -1.25
C ASN A 121 -5.90 -8.70 -2.75
N SER A 122 -6.95 -9.50 -3.02
CA SER A 122 -7.54 -9.82 -4.33
C SER A 122 -7.28 -8.80 -5.44
N TYR A 123 -6.83 -9.31 -6.58
CA TYR A 123 -6.85 -8.62 -7.87
C TYR A 123 -8.28 -8.63 -8.42
N SER A 124 -8.77 -7.50 -8.93
CA SER A 124 -9.84 -7.52 -9.93
C SER A 124 -9.18 -7.47 -11.31
N CYS A 125 -9.51 -8.45 -12.14
CA CYS A 125 -9.15 -8.45 -13.54
C CYS A 125 -10.44 -8.23 -14.33
N THR A 126 -10.60 -7.05 -14.91
CA THR A 126 -11.73 -6.80 -15.82
C THR A 126 -11.45 -7.33 -17.23
N VAL A 127 -10.17 -7.52 -17.57
CA VAL A 127 -9.73 -8.18 -18.81
C VAL A 127 -9.20 -9.59 -18.57
N ALA A 128 -9.39 -10.48 -19.55
CA ALA A 128 -8.97 -11.89 -19.49
C ALA A 128 -7.44 -12.09 -19.56
N THR A 129 -6.70 -11.12 -20.10
CA THR A 129 -5.24 -11.15 -20.26
C THR A 129 -4.66 -9.78 -19.94
N GLN A 130 -3.66 -9.74 -19.05
CA GLN A 130 -2.91 -8.52 -18.72
C GLN A 130 -1.50 -8.62 -19.30
N GLU A 131 -1.06 -7.57 -20.00
CA GLU A 131 0.30 -7.48 -20.53
C GLU A 131 1.29 -6.94 -19.50
N GLU A 132 0.79 -6.16 -18.53
CA GLU A 132 1.61 -5.53 -17.49
C GLU A 132 1.19 -6.01 -16.10
N PRO A 133 2.15 -6.29 -15.18
CA PRO A 133 1.82 -6.74 -13.84
C PRO A 133 1.21 -5.61 -13.01
N GLN A 134 0.18 -5.89 -12.22
CA GLN A 134 -0.40 -4.93 -11.28
C GLN A 134 0.49 -4.65 -10.06
N TYR A 135 1.38 -5.59 -9.71
CA TYR A 135 2.25 -5.49 -8.54
C TYR A 135 3.71 -5.68 -8.96
N ILE A 136 4.56 -4.71 -8.62
CA ILE A 136 5.98 -4.71 -8.96
C ILE A 136 6.79 -4.56 -7.69
N PHE A 137 7.72 -5.50 -7.45
CA PHE A 137 8.67 -5.45 -6.35
C PHE A 137 10.09 -5.29 -6.91
N ASN A 138 10.65 -4.09 -6.81
CA ASN A 138 11.96 -3.75 -7.35
C ASN A 138 12.95 -3.53 -6.20
N ASN A 139 14.05 -4.29 -6.21
CA ASN A 139 15.07 -4.27 -5.15
C ASN A 139 14.46 -4.39 -3.74
N CYS A 140 13.48 -5.28 -3.58
CA CYS A 140 12.80 -5.50 -2.31
C CYS A 140 13.40 -6.69 -1.54
N HIS A 141 13.46 -6.57 -0.22
CA HIS A 141 13.92 -7.63 0.69
C HIS A 141 12.75 -8.23 1.46
N PHE A 142 12.73 -9.55 1.64
CA PHE A 142 11.69 -10.27 2.36
C PHE A 142 12.32 -11.23 3.36
N GLU A 143 11.92 -11.14 4.63
CA GLU A 143 12.49 -11.91 5.73
C GLU A 143 11.41 -12.27 6.75
N TYR A 144 11.49 -13.50 7.26
CA TYR A 144 10.57 -14.02 8.26
C TYR A 144 11.38 -14.72 9.35
N ASP A 145 11.45 -14.10 10.52
CA ASP A 145 12.07 -14.69 11.70
C ASP A 145 11.03 -15.60 12.39
N LYS A 146 11.38 -16.87 12.56
CA LYS A 146 10.55 -17.89 13.20
C LYS A 146 10.57 -17.82 14.72
#